data_AF-A0A4Y2PVJ2-F1
#
_entry.id   AF-A0A4Y2PVJ2-F1
#
_cell.length_a   1.000
_cell.length_b   1.000
_cell.length_c   1.000
_cell.angle_alpha   90.00
_cell.angle_beta   90.00
_cell.angle_gamma   90.00
#
_symmetry.space_group_name_H-M   'P 1'
#
loop_
_entity.id
_entity.type
_entity.pdbx_description
1 polymer ?
#
loop_
_entity_poly.entity_id
_entity_poly.type
_entity_poly.pdbx_seq_one_letter_code
_entity_poly.pdbx_strand_id
1 'polypeptide(L)'
;MSVYECGTAQRPLHRVRRQKRQFDYENQDESTIDAQEKYKIEFFCHLVDAAINSLEQRFSQLQHHNSFFCFLYHLHELKVVSFSVILANSLDLETILTDEE
;
A
#
# COMPACT_ATOMS: atom_id res chain seq x y z
N MET A 1 0.17 21.22 6.58
CA MET A 1 0.61 19.87 6.14
C MET A 1 0.12 19.68 4.72
N SER A 2 1.03 19.29 3.82
CA SER A 2 1.03 19.54 2.37
C SER A 2 -0.31 19.27 1.65
N VAL A 3 -0.90 20.33 1.11
CA VAL A 3 -1.87 20.27 0.01
C VAL A 3 -1.11 19.86 -1.25
N TYR A 4 -1.39 18.69 -1.79
CA TYR A 4 -0.95 18.36 -3.14
C TYR A 4 -1.85 19.13 -4.11
N GLU A 5 -1.48 20.38 -4.41
CA GLU A 5 -1.97 21.09 -5.59
C GLU A 5 -1.32 20.45 -6.83
N CYS A 6 -2.01 19.50 -7.44
CA CYS A 6 -1.68 19.07 -8.80
C CYS A 6 -2.55 19.89 -9.76
N GLY A 7 -1.94 20.92 -10.36
CA GLY A 7 -2.58 21.77 -11.34
C GLY A 7 -3.18 20.94 -12.48
N THR A 8 -4.50 20.93 -12.57
CA THR A 8 -5.23 20.24 -13.64
C THR A 8 -5.14 21.09 -14.91
N ALA A 9 -4.06 20.92 -15.67
CA ALA A 9 -4.07 21.25 -17.09
C ALA A 9 -5.13 20.35 -17.75
N GLN A 10 -6.35 20.88 -17.89
CA GLN A 10 -7.46 20.23 -18.57
C GLN A 10 -7.04 20.00 -20.03
N ARG A 11 -6.53 18.81 -20.33
CA ARG A 11 -6.36 18.35 -21.72
C ARG A 11 -7.74 18.39 -22.37
N PRO A 12 -7.87 18.83 -23.64
CA PRO A 12 -9.17 18.87 -24.29
C PRO A 12 -9.76 17.46 -24.25
N LEU A 13 -10.95 17.32 -23.64
CA LEU A 13 -11.74 16.09 -23.70
C LEU A 13 -11.82 15.68 -25.18
N HIS A 14 -11.33 14.48 -25.49
CA HIS A 14 -11.39 13.93 -26.83
C HIS A 14 -12.85 13.97 -27.29
N ARG A 15 -13.16 14.89 -28.22
CA ARG A 15 -14.54 15.11 -28.65
C ARG A 15 -14.97 13.89 -29.45
N VAL A 16 -15.74 13.02 -28.81
CA VAL A 16 -16.33 11.83 -29.47
C VAL A 16 -17.12 12.32 -30.68
N ARG A 17 -16.65 11.94 -31.88
CA ARG A 17 -17.28 12.33 -33.13
C ARG A 17 -18.62 11.60 -33.23
N ARG A 18 -19.72 12.31 -32.97
CA ARG A 18 -21.06 11.81 -33.25
C ARG A 18 -21.27 11.75 -34.76
N GLN A 19 -21.31 10.55 -35.33
CA GLN A 19 -21.79 10.35 -36.69
C GLN A 19 -23.34 10.39 -36.68
N LYS A 20 -23.93 11.02 -37.69
CA LYS A 20 -25.39 10.94 -37.91
C LYS A 20 -25.74 9.49 -38.22
N ARG A 21 -26.67 8.92 -37.45
CA ARG A 21 -27.17 7.58 -37.68
C ARG A 21 -28.25 7.63 -38.75
N GLN A 22 -28.28 6.63 -39.62
CA GLN A 22 -29.33 6.48 -40.62
C GLN A 22 -30.61 5.88 -40.04
N PHE A 23 -30.50 5.20 -38.88
CA PHE A 23 -31.60 4.51 -38.24
C PHE A 23 -31.55 4.62 -36.71
N ASP A 24 -32.72 4.73 -36.08
CA ASP A 24 -32.86 4.98 -34.64
C ASP A 24 -32.91 3.71 -33.77
N TYR A 25 -32.81 2.52 -34.38
CA TYR A 25 -32.87 1.24 -33.67
C TYR A 25 -31.53 0.79 -33.07
N GLU A 26 -30.42 1.45 -33.41
CA GLU A 26 -29.11 1.16 -32.82
C GLU A 26 -28.98 1.90 -31.48
N ASN A 27 -28.67 1.18 -30.40
CA ASN A 27 -28.34 1.79 -29.11
C ASN A 27 -27.10 2.69 -29.25
N GLN A 28 -26.96 3.72 -28.40
CA GLN A 28 -25.71 4.48 -28.36
C GLN A 28 -24.58 3.51 -28.03
N ASP A 29 -23.51 3.50 -28.83
CA ASP A 29 -22.31 2.77 -28.43
C ASP A 29 -21.92 3.34 -27.06
N GLU A 30 -21.79 2.45 -26.07
CA GLU A 30 -21.35 2.84 -24.74
C GLU A 30 -20.10 3.71 -24.87
N SER A 31 -20.02 4.78 -24.08
CA SER A 31 -18.88 5.68 -24.10
C SER A 31 -17.62 4.86 -23.98
N THR A 32 -16.81 4.84 -25.04
CA THR A 32 -15.56 4.07 -25.05
C THR A 32 -14.69 4.68 -23.97
N ILE A 33 -14.58 4.00 -22.82
CA ILE A 33 -13.69 4.39 -21.73
C ILE A 33 -12.33 4.58 -22.37
N ASP A 34 -11.72 5.75 -22.15
CA ASP A 34 -10.40 6.06 -22.70
C ASP A 34 -9.44 4.92 -22.36
N ALA A 35 -8.64 4.48 -23.33
CA ALA A 35 -7.80 3.29 -23.17
C ALA A 35 -6.84 3.43 -21.97
N GLN A 36 -6.42 4.67 -21.67
CA GLN A 36 -5.62 4.99 -20.51
C GLN A 36 -6.41 4.81 -19.20
N GLU A 37 -7.66 5.26 -19.14
CA GLU A 37 -8.50 5.11 -17.94
C GLU A 37 -8.86 3.64 -17.71
N LYS A 38 -9.12 2.88 -18.79
CA LYS A 38 -9.33 1.43 -18.72
C LYS A 38 -8.11 0.71 -18.16
N TYR A 39 -6.91 0.99 -18.68
CA TYR A 39 -5.65 0.43 -18.15
C TYR A 39 -5.44 0.79 -16.67
N LYS A 40 -5.73 2.04 -16.28
CA LYS A 40 -5.58 2.48 -14.90
C LYS A 40 -6.48 1.69 -13.96
N ILE A 41 -7.76 1.53 -14.30
CA ILE A 41 -8.74 0.85 -13.45
C ILE A 41 -8.50 -0.66 -13.44
N GLU A 42 -8.39 -1.29 -14.62
CA GLU A 42 -8.36 -2.74 -14.77
C GLU A 42 -7.00 -3.38 -14.52
N PHE A 43 -5.92 -2.60 -14.46
CA PHE A 43 -4.59 -3.15 -14.24
C PHE A 43 -3.82 -2.41 -13.15
N PHE A 44 -3.60 -1.10 -13.32
CA PHE A 44 -2.72 -0.37 -12.43
C PHE A 44 -3.23 -0.34 -10.99
N CYS A 45 -4.52 -0.02 -10.78
CA CYS A 45 -5.13 -0.02 -9.45
C CYS A 45 -5.08 -1.42 -8.83
N HIS A 46 -5.46 -2.46 -9.57
CA HIS A 46 -5.39 -3.84 -9.07
C HIS A 46 -3.97 -4.28 -8.69
N LEU A 47 -2.96 -3.91 -9.47
CA LEU A 47 -1.56 -4.18 -9.14
C LEU A 47 -1.13 -3.48 -7.84
N VAL A 48 -1.51 -2.21 -7.69
CA VAL A 48 -1.20 -1.41 -6.48
C VAL A 48 -1.92 -1.99 -5.26
N ASP A 49 -3.20 -2.31 -5.37
CA ASP A 49 -3.98 -2.92 -4.29
C ASP A 49 -3.37 -4.26 -3.87
N ALA A 50 -2.97 -5.09 -4.84
CA ALA A 50 -2.31 -6.36 -4.56
C ALA A 50 -0.95 -6.15 -3.87
N ALA A 51 -0.17 -5.16 -4.28
CA ALA A 51 1.10 -4.82 -3.65
C ALA A 51 0.91 -4.33 -2.20
N ILE A 52 -0.08 -3.46 -1.96
CA ILE A 52 -0.44 -2.96 -0.62
C ILE A 52 -0.82 -4.15 0.26
N ASN A 53 -1.79 -4.97 -0.15
CA ASN A 53 -2.25 -6.11 0.62
C ASN A 53 -1.12 -7.13 0.89
N SER A 54 -0.26 -7.38 -0.08
CA SER A 54 0.89 -8.27 0.07
C SER A 54 1.92 -7.73 1.08
N LEU A 55 2.10 -6.41 1.14
CA LEU A 55 3.09 -5.77 2.00
C LEU A 55 2.55 -5.49 3.40
N GLU A 56 1.27 -5.18 3.55
CA GLU A 56 0.67 -4.74 4.81
C GLU A 56 0.81 -5.80 5.91
N GLN A 57 0.49 -7.06 5.60
CA GLN A 57 0.67 -8.16 6.54
C GLN A 57 2.15 -8.37 6.89
N ARG A 58 3.04 -8.31 5.90
CA ARG A 58 4.49 -8.49 6.11
C ARG A 58 5.08 -7.36 6.95
N PHE A 59 4.66 -6.11 6.74
CA PHE A 59 5.09 -4.98 7.56
C PHE A 59 4.60 -5.10 8.99
N SER A 60 3.35 -5.55 9.20
CA SER A 60 2.79 -5.77 10.53
C SER A 60 3.57 -6.85 11.29
N GLN A 61 3.86 -7.98 10.63
CA GLN A 61 4.69 -9.05 11.19
C GLN A 61 6.10 -8.56 11.50
N LEU A 62 6.73 -7.83 10.59
CA LEU A 62 8.07 -7.28 10.79
C LEU A 62 8.10 -6.29 11.96
N GLN A 63 7.07 -5.44 12.10
CA GLN A 63 6.97 -4.50 13.21
C GLN A 63 6.81 -5.22 14.55
N HIS A 64 5.98 -6.27 14.60
CA HIS A 64 5.80 -7.10 15.77
C HIS A 64 7.08 -7.85 16.14
N HIS A 65 7.77 -8.43 15.14
CA HIS A 65 9.09 -9.01 15.35
C HIS A 65 10.07 -7.97 15.91
N ASN A 66 10.10 -6.77 15.32
CA ASN A 66 11.00 -5.73 15.75
C ASN A 66 10.72 -5.27 17.19
N SER A 67 9.46 -5.22 17.66
CA SER A 67 9.18 -4.76 19.03
C SER A 67 9.87 -5.59 20.12
N PHE A 68 10.16 -6.87 19.86
CA PHE A 68 10.82 -7.75 20.83
C PHE A 68 12.29 -7.98 20.53
N PHE A 69 12.67 -8.09 19.26
CA PHE A 69 14.04 -8.45 18.88
C PHE A 69 14.94 -7.22 18.61
N CYS A 70 14.39 -6.00 18.53
CA CYS A 70 15.16 -4.79 18.16
C CYS A 70 16.39 -4.56 19.04
N PHE A 71 16.32 -4.87 20.34
CA PHE A 71 17.45 -4.66 21.25
C PHE A 71 18.67 -5.51 20.85
N LEU A 72 18.47 -6.69 20.25
CA LEU A 72 19.54 -7.56 19.78
C LEU A 72 20.25 -7.02 18.53
N TYR A 73 19.58 -6.18 17.74
CA TYR A 73 20.18 -5.58 16.54
C TYR A 73 21.16 -4.45 16.88
N HIS A 74 21.03 -3.85 18.05
CA HIS A 74 21.83 -2.72 18.51
C HIS A 74 22.90 -3.15 19.52
N LEU A 75 23.74 -4.12 19.14
CA LEU A 75 24.74 -4.74 20.02
C LEU A 75 25.70 -3.74 20.69
N HIS A 76 26.01 -2.62 20.02
CA HIS A 76 26.83 -1.57 20.60
C HIS A 76 26.13 -0.83 21.75
N GLU A 77 24.83 -0.62 21.62
CA GLU A 77 24.00 0.02 22.64
C GLU A 77 23.82 -0.90 23.85
N LEU A 78 23.72 -2.22 23.62
CA LEU A 78 23.68 -3.21 24.71
C LEU A 78 24.89 -3.17 25.64
N LYS A 79 26.05 -2.70 25.18
CA LYS A 79 27.23 -2.53 26.05
C LYS A 79 27.11 -1.35 27.01
N VAL A 80 26.23 -0.40 26.70
CA VAL A 80 26.04 0.86 27.43
C VAL A 80 24.75 0.83 28.26
N VAL A 81 23.73 0.11 27.80
CA VAL A 81 22.46 -0.08 28.49
C VAL A 81 22.67 -0.85 29.80
N SER A 82 21.91 -0.48 30.83
CA SER A 82 22.02 -1.13 32.13
C SER A 82 21.58 -2.59 32.09
N PHE A 83 22.27 -3.44 32.86
CA PHE A 83 21.96 -4.87 32.93
C PHE A 83 20.49 -5.16 33.27
N SER A 84 19.87 -4.33 34.12
CA SER A 84 18.45 -4.44 34.46
C SER A 84 17.53 -4.31 33.26
N VAL A 85 17.84 -3.43 32.30
CA VAL A 85 17.01 -3.23 31.09
C VAL A 85 17.20 -4.39 30.12
N ILE A 86 18.44 -4.89 29.99
CA ILE A 86 18.72 -6.07 29.15
C ILE A 86 17.99 -7.30 29.68
N LEU A 87 17.99 -7.50 31.00
CA LEU A 87 17.24 -8.57 31.64
C LEU A 87 15.74 -8.44 31.42
N ALA A 88 15.17 -7.24 31.60
CA ALA A 88 13.74 -7.02 31.37
C ALA A 88 13.35 -7.39 29.93
N ASN A 89 14.08 -6.89 28.93
CA ASN A 89 13.83 -7.23 27.53
C ASN A 89 14.00 -8.72 27.24
N SER A 90 14.94 -9.40 27.92
CA SER A 90 15.16 -10.85 27.74
C SER A 90 14.03 -11.68 28.35
N LEU A 91 13.46 -11.24 29.49
CA LEU A 91 12.29 -11.88 30.10
C LEU A 91 11.04 -11.68 29.25
N ASP A 92 10.83 -10.47 28.71
CA ASP A 92 9.73 -10.22 27.78
C ASP A 92 9.86 -11.12 26.55
N LEU A 93 11.07 -11.24 25.99
CA LEU A 93 11.36 -12.15 24.88
C LEU A 93 11.06 -13.62 25.25
N GLU A 94 11.48 -14.06 26.43
CA GLU A 94 11.22 -15.42 26.94
C GLU A 94 9.71 -15.69 26.99
N THR A 95 8.92 -14.80 27.59
CA THR A 95 7.46 -14.99 27.68
C THR A 95 6.81 -15.19 26.31
N ILE A 96 7.20 -14.38 25.32
CA ILE A 96 6.62 -14.44 23.97
C ILE A 96 7.01 -15.73 23.24
N LEU A 97 8.21 -16.23 23.50
CA LEU A 97 8.69 -17.48 22.91
C LEU A 97 8.14 -18.71 23.61
N THR A 98 7.69 -18.59 24.86
CA THR A 98 7.10 -19.69 25.64
C THR A 98 5.57 -19.72 25.60
N ASP A 99 4.90 -18.63 25.24
CA ASP A 99 3.43 -18.50 25.25
C ASP A 99 2.71 -19.17 24.05
N GLU A 100 3.41 -19.98 23.23
CA GLU A 100 2.81 -20.79 22.15
C GLU A 100 2.47 -22.24 22.58
N GLU A 101 1.81 -22.43 23.73
CA GLU A 101 1.15 -23.70 24.12
C GLU A 101 -0.38 -23.55 24.32
#